data_AF-A0A7V0Z524-F1
#
_entry.id   AF-A0A7V0Z524-F1
#
_cell.length_a   1.000
_cell.length_b   1.000
_cell.length_c   1.000
_cell.angle_alpha   90.00
_cell.angle_beta   90.00
_cell.angle_gamma   90.00
#
_symmetry.space_group_name_H-M   'P 1'
#
loop_
_entity.id
_entity.type
_entity.pdbx_description
1 polymer ?
#
loop_
_entity_poly.entity_id
_entity_poly.type
_entity_poly.pdbx_seq_one_letter_code
_entity_poly.pdbx_strand_id
1 'polypeptide(L)'
;MGNIKVFLFCLFLFANAQKIEPGPSFIIRASEDAARQIEAQNGLVNDTVLLNRVKSVAQKMMRASDLRTVFECKILNTDVINAFALPAGPVYVTMGMISFLDSLKTEKSKSMLAGILGHEIAHICLRHSVALMRLESFVKEGRVSIPDDIVEIFEKGYTMQQEFEADEYGIIYAMRAGYEFESIMEFYKTIRAHYGETPPGDEKYDDHPRITERIARLYEVRAALERDYDQWNFGVEALNEGRYNDAISHFKLFTTTFQNSAYGWVNLGTGYLFEAMSKMESPSVLFMVIFYNEPNFRLRGIPDELTYAEESFKKAMEVDSSYDVVYYSNMGIIYALRREYDKALEFTQRALFSKEAEHFFYNNLGNIYYLKKDYEAAVASYTKAIELNDKWLMPKYNLALTYEKIERKDLAIQIWQELLNVSGYNKEAIKHLAMLDKKFKSEETKVKPETTLAGISLDMSEDSVRKMLGEPGNQTILENMRALEYSDKNMVIFIRDNKVSGILVQPGFSEKTSKGIGIGSSVPELCDAYGLPDDIVQQKDMEQWLYTKYGMLIHISEGKVMGFQIVRASKDA
;
A
#
# COMPACT_ATOMS: atom_id res chain seq x y z
N MET A 1 31.74 50.37 -14.14
CA MET A 1 31.51 48.92 -14.32
C MET A 1 30.81 48.22 -13.15
N GLY A 2 30.66 48.84 -11.96
CA GLY A 2 29.98 48.21 -10.80
C GLY A 2 28.44 48.31 -10.77
N ASN A 3 27.84 49.35 -11.35
CA ASN A 3 26.40 49.60 -11.22
C ASN A 3 25.53 48.97 -12.32
N ILE A 4 26.13 48.46 -13.41
CA ILE A 4 25.39 47.82 -14.50
C ILE A 4 25.09 46.34 -14.18
N LYS A 5 25.92 45.67 -13.37
CA LYS A 5 25.67 44.27 -12.96
C LYS A 5 24.56 44.12 -11.92
N VAL A 6 24.39 45.10 -11.02
CA VAL A 6 23.27 45.08 -10.05
C VAL A 6 21.93 45.40 -10.74
N PHE A 7 21.94 46.31 -11.72
CA PHE A 7 20.74 46.64 -12.49
C PHE A 7 20.29 45.49 -13.42
N LEU A 8 21.23 44.71 -13.99
CA LEU A 8 20.93 43.49 -14.76
C LEU A 8 20.47 42.32 -13.87
N PHE A 9 20.90 42.25 -12.60
CA PHE A 9 20.39 41.25 -11.65
C PHE A 9 18.96 41.59 -11.17
N CYS A 10 18.63 42.88 -11.04
CA CYS A 10 17.27 43.32 -10.75
C CYS A 10 16.32 43.20 -11.97
N LEU A 11 16.78 43.45 -13.20
CA LEU A 11 15.94 43.29 -14.41
C LEU A 11 15.67 41.83 -14.79
N PHE A 12 16.54 40.88 -14.43
CA PHE A 12 16.25 39.45 -14.60
C PHE A 12 15.16 38.92 -13.65
N LEU A 13 14.92 39.59 -12.52
CA LEU A 13 13.83 39.26 -11.59
C LEU A 13 12.47 39.83 -12.04
N PHE A 14 12.44 40.78 -12.97
CA PHE A 14 11.20 41.42 -13.43
C PHE A 14 10.72 40.99 -14.82
N ALA A 15 11.55 40.27 -15.61
CA ALA A 15 11.15 39.80 -16.95
C ALA A 15 10.83 38.30 -17.04
N ASN A 16 11.03 37.54 -15.96
CA ASN A 16 10.59 36.15 -15.80
C ASN A 16 10.06 35.96 -14.38
N ALA A 17 8.98 36.66 -14.03
CA ALA A 17 8.20 36.30 -12.85
C ALA A 17 7.48 34.97 -13.13
N GLN A 18 8.24 33.87 -13.25
CA GLN A 18 7.70 32.56 -12.91
C GLN A 18 7.24 32.69 -11.47
N LYS A 19 5.93 32.87 -11.28
CA LYS A 19 5.31 32.93 -9.95
C LYS A 19 5.89 31.76 -9.15
N ILE A 20 6.44 32.02 -7.97
CA ILE A 20 7.14 31.00 -7.19
C ILE A 20 6.06 30.10 -6.58
N GLU A 21 6.18 28.78 -6.76
CA GLU A 21 5.27 27.85 -6.10
C GLU A 21 5.49 27.94 -4.57
N PRO A 22 4.43 28.13 -3.77
CA PRO A 22 4.58 28.15 -2.32
C PRO A 22 5.12 26.81 -1.83
N GLY A 23 6.09 26.83 -0.92
CA GLY A 23 6.65 25.60 -0.36
C GLY A 23 5.61 24.81 0.47
N PRO A 24 5.77 23.48 0.64
CA PRO A 24 4.79 22.63 1.34
C PRO A 24 4.38 23.14 2.72
N SER A 25 5.35 23.58 3.55
CA SER A 25 5.05 24.11 4.88
C SER A 25 4.21 25.39 4.87
N PHE A 26 4.31 26.19 3.81
CA PHE A 26 3.45 27.36 3.64
C PHE A 26 2.04 26.95 3.28
N ILE A 27 1.88 26.02 2.32
CA ILE A 27 0.58 25.50 1.87
C ILE A 27 -0.19 24.88 3.06
N ILE A 28 0.49 24.12 3.91
CA ILE A 28 -0.11 23.53 5.12
C ILE A 28 -0.63 24.61 6.06
N ARG A 29 0.20 25.59 6.44
CA ARG A 29 -0.23 26.68 7.35
C ARG A 29 -1.40 27.47 6.76
N ALA A 30 -1.32 27.78 5.48
CA ALA A 30 -2.35 28.50 4.75
C ALA A 30 -3.68 27.73 4.75
N SER A 31 -3.62 26.40 4.56
CA SER A 31 -4.79 25.50 4.66
C SER A 31 -5.35 25.42 6.09
N GLU A 32 -4.49 25.38 7.11
CA GLU A 32 -4.93 25.39 8.52
C GLU A 32 -5.62 26.71 8.91
N ASP A 33 -5.11 27.85 8.44
CA ASP A 33 -5.73 29.16 8.63
C ASP A 33 -7.10 29.23 7.93
N ALA A 34 -7.18 28.76 6.68
CA ALA A 34 -8.44 28.66 5.94
C ALA A 34 -9.47 27.82 6.69
N ALA A 35 -9.07 26.62 7.13
CA ALA A 35 -9.92 25.69 7.86
C ALA A 35 -10.48 26.33 9.14
N ARG A 36 -9.65 27.04 9.91
CA ARG A 36 -10.10 27.75 11.12
C ARG A 36 -11.17 28.80 10.81
N GLN A 37 -11.02 29.57 9.72
CA GLN A 37 -11.98 30.60 9.33
C GLN A 37 -13.30 29.98 8.88
N ILE A 38 -13.24 28.98 7.98
CA ILE A 38 -14.40 28.26 7.46
C ILE A 38 -15.20 27.60 8.59
N GLU A 39 -14.51 26.92 9.51
CA GLU A 39 -15.14 26.22 10.63
C GLU A 39 -15.77 27.19 11.64
N ALA A 40 -15.15 28.35 11.87
CA ALA A 40 -15.71 29.39 12.74
C ALA A 40 -16.98 30.03 12.14
N GLN A 41 -17.02 30.19 10.82
CA GLN A 41 -18.17 30.79 10.12
C GLN A 41 -19.37 29.84 10.03
N ASN A 42 -19.13 28.55 9.74
CA ASN A 42 -20.20 27.59 9.41
C ASN A 42 -20.54 26.63 10.55
N GLY A 43 -19.62 26.41 11.50
CA GLY A 43 -19.72 25.35 12.49
C GLY A 43 -19.55 23.95 11.88
N LEU A 44 -19.31 22.96 12.75
CA LEU A 44 -19.15 21.56 12.38
C LEU A 44 -20.29 20.70 12.92
N VAL A 45 -20.70 19.72 12.12
CA VAL A 45 -21.69 18.71 12.53
C VAL A 45 -21.00 17.66 13.40
N ASN A 46 -21.57 17.38 14.58
CA ASN A 46 -21.04 16.42 15.56
C ASN A 46 -21.83 15.09 15.65
N ASP A 47 -22.67 14.78 14.67
CA ASP A 47 -23.38 13.50 14.59
C ASP A 47 -22.39 12.37 14.21
N THR A 48 -22.12 11.47 15.16
CA THR A 48 -21.14 10.40 14.98
C THR A 48 -21.54 9.39 13.92
N VAL A 49 -22.84 9.09 13.76
CA VAL A 49 -23.30 8.11 12.76
C VAL A 49 -23.13 8.69 11.37
N LEU A 50 -23.53 9.94 11.19
CA LEU A 50 -23.39 10.63 9.92
C LEU A 50 -21.91 10.84 9.56
N LEU A 51 -21.08 11.28 10.51
CA LEU A 51 -19.65 11.44 10.33
C LEU A 51 -18.99 10.13 9.92
N ASN A 52 -19.30 9.02 10.58
CA ASN A 52 -18.73 7.72 10.23
C ASN A 52 -19.13 7.27 8.83
N ARG A 53 -20.38 7.54 8.42
CA ARG A 53 -20.85 7.25 7.05
C ARG A 53 -20.01 8.01 6.01
N VAL A 54 -19.86 9.32 6.16
CA VAL A 54 -19.10 10.16 5.22
C VAL A 54 -17.62 9.83 5.26
N LYS A 55 -17.02 9.70 6.45
CA LYS A 55 -15.61 9.34 6.64
C LYS A 55 -15.27 8.00 6.01
N SER A 56 -16.17 7.01 6.06
CA SER A 56 -15.93 5.71 5.43
C SER A 56 -15.79 5.80 3.91
N VAL A 57 -16.57 6.66 3.24
CA VAL A 57 -16.47 6.90 1.80
C VAL A 57 -15.20 7.69 1.50
N ALA A 58 -14.98 8.81 2.20
CA ALA A 58 -13.80 9.64 2.01
C ALA A 58 -12.48 8.87 2.18
N GLN A 59 -12.36 8.03 3.20
CA GLN A 59 -11.17 7.22 3.42
C GLN A 59 -10.90 6.22 2.29
N LYS A 60 -11.94 5.60 1.72
CA LYS A 60 -11.79 4.74 0.54
C LYS A 60 -11.30 5.54 -0.66
N MET A 61 -11.91 6.71 -0.90
CA MET A 61 -11.52 7.60 -1.99
C MET A 61 -10.07 8.07 -1.86
N MET A 62 -9.65 8.52 -0.68
CA MET A 62 -8.29 8.98 -0.43
C MET A 62 -7.27 7.85 -0.64
N ARG A 63 -7.55 6.63 -0.16
CA ARG A 63 -6.67 5.45 -0.39
C ARG A 63 -6.59 5.02 -1.85
N ALA A 64 -7.65 5.26 -2.61
CA ALA A 64 -7.73 4.96 -4.03
C ALA A 64 -7.18 6.09 -4.92
N SER A 65 -6.73 7.19 -4.33
CA SER A 65 -6.23 8.37 -5.05
C SER A 65 -4.70 8.45 -5.06
N ASP A 66 -4.16 9.55 -5.58
CA ASP A 66 -2.73 9.86 -5.58
C ASP A 66 -2.31 10.69 -4.36
N LEU A 67 -3.16 10.75 -3.33
CA LEU A 67 -2.83 11.43 -2.09
C LEU A 67 -1.73 10.71 -1.31
N ARG A 68 -0.72 11.47 -0.87
CA ARG A 68 0.33 11.02 0.04
C ARG A 68 -0.08 11.05 1.51
N THR A 69 -0.94 11.99 1.86
CA THR A 69 -1.43 12.17 3.23
C THR A 69 -2.94 12.06 3.22
N VAL A 70 -3.48 11.22 4.11
CA VAL A 70 -4.93 11.10 4.28
C VAL A 70 -5.43 12.29 5.10
N PHE A 71 -6.26 13.11 4.50
CA PHE A 71 -6.86 14.27 5.16
C PHE A 71 -8.12 13.89 5.93
N GLU A 72 -8.53 14.75 6.86
CA GLU A 72 -9.82 14.58 7.52
C GLU A 72 -10.96 15.00 6.57
N CYS A 73 -12.02 14.19 6.51
CA CYS A 73 -13.28 14.64 5.93
C CYS A 73 -14.20 15.17 7.03
N LYS A 74 -14.66 16.41 6.87
CA LYS A 74 -15.47 17.16 7.85
C LYS A 74 -16.80 17.57 7.23
N ILE A 75 -17.81 17.74 8.09
CA ILE A 75 -19.15 18.15 7.66
C ILE A 75 -19.45 19.55 8.20
N LEU A 76 -19.68 20.51 7.30
CA LEU A 76 -20.06 21.89 7.65
C LEU A 76 -21.56 21.97 7.95
N ASN A 77 -21.92 22.68 9.02
CA ASN A 77 -23.31 22.84 9.43
C ASN A 77 -24.01 24.00 8.67
N THR A 78 -24.12 23.83 7.36
CA THR A 78 -24.79 24.77 6.45
C THR A 78 -25.71 24.01 5.49
N ASP A 79 -26.82 24.64 5.10
CA ASP A 79 -27.83 24.11 4.17
C ASP A 79 -27.47 24.34 2.69
N VAL A 80 -26.42 25.13 2.43
CA VAL A 80 -25.81 25.26 1.10
C VAL A 80 -25.41 23.88 0.59
N ILE A 81 -25.72 23.57 -0.67
CA ILE A 81 -25.31 22.32 -1.32
C ILE A 81 -23.94 22.54 -1.93
N ASN A 82 -22.91 22.07 -1.22
CA ASN A 82 -21.52 22.22 -1.67
C ASN A 82 -20.60 21.11 -1.10
N ALA A 83 -19.46 20.90 -1.75
CA ALA A 83 -18.30 20.19 -1.24
C ALA A 83 -17.05 20.88 -1.77
N PHE A 84 -15.96 20.88 -1.02
CA PHE A 84 -14.69 21.42 -1.48
C PHE A 84 -13.52 20.86 -0.68
N ALA A 85 -12.31 20.95 -1.24
CA ALA A 85 -11.09 20.57 -0.53
C ALA A 85 -10.08 21.73 -0.40
N LEU A 86 -9.37 21.75 0.72
CA LEU A 86 -8.23 22.63 0.92
C LEU A 86 -6.93 21.95 0.43
N PRO A 87 -5.96 22.71 -0.12
CA PRO A 87 -4.79 22.15 -0.82
C PRO A 87 -3.89 21.24 0.01
N ALA A 88 -3.82 21.44 1.32
CA ALA A 88 -3.15 20.56 2.25
C ALA A 88 -3.96 20.46 3.56
N GLY A 89 -5.27 20.28 3.43
CA GLY A 89 -6.21 20.37 4.55
C GLY A 89 -7.42 19.45 4.39
N PRO A 90 -8.42 19.61 5.27
CA PRO A 90 -9.62 18.77 5.24
C PRO A 90 -10.41 18.92 3.94
N VAL A 91 -11.11 17.84 3.61
CA VAL A 91 -12.16 17.83 2.59
C VAL A 91 -13.49 18.09 3.29
N TYR A 92 -14.21 19.13 2.88
CA TYR A 92 -15.50 19.50 3.45
C TYR A 92 -16.64 19.03 2.56
N VAL A 93 -17.68 18.51 3.21
CA VAL A 93 -19.00 18.33 2.62
C VAL A 93 -20.01 19.07 3.49
N THR A 94 -20.98 19.73 2.88
CA THR A 94 -22.02 20.45 3.61
C THR A 94 -23.16 19.54 4.06
N MET A 95 -23.84 19.91 5.15
CA MET A 95 -25.09 19.25 5.54
C MET A 95 -26.17 19.37 4.45
N GLY A 96 -26.19 20.48 3.69
CA GLY A 96 -27.03 20.65 2.51
C GLY A 96 -26.82 19.57 1.46
N MET A 97 -25.57 19.32 1.06
CA MET A 97 -25.24 18.26 0.09
C MET A 97 -25.66 16.87 0.59
N ILE A 98 -25.39 16.57 1.87
CA ILE A 98 -25.79 15.29 2.48
C ILE A 98 -27.31 15.13 2.49
N SER A 99 -28.03 16.17 2.91
CA SER A 99 -29.50 16.16 2.98
C SER A 99 -30.12 15.99 1.58
N PHE A 100 -29.52 16.62 0.57
CA PHE A 100 -29.89 16.44 -0.83
C PHE A 100 -29.75 14.98 -1.24
N LEU A 101 -28.57 14.36 -1.03
CA LEU A 101 -28.35 12.96 -1.38
C LEU A 101 -29.31 12.01 -0.64
N ASP A 102 -29.53 12.24 0.66
CA ASP A 102 -30.49 11.43 1.45
C ASP A 102 -31.94 11.58 0.96
N SER A 103 -32.30 12.75 0.44
CA SER A 103 -33.64 13.01 -0.10
C SER A 103 -33.96 12.18 -1.36
N LEU A 104 -32.93 11.75 -2.10
CA LEU A 104 -33.07 10.95 -3.32
C LEU A 104 -33.56 9.53 -3.05
N LYS A 105 -33.45 9.04 -1.80
CA LYS A 105 -33.90 7.70 -1.38
C LYS A 105 -33.39 6.57 -2.29
N THR A 106 -32.15 6.70 -2.76
CA THR A 106 -31.50 5.73 -3.65
C THR A 106 -30.30 5.09 -2.97
N GLU A 107 -30.07 3.80 -3.22
CA GLU A 107 -28.89 3.07 -2.75
C GLU A 107 -27.59 3.63 -3.37
N LYS A 108 -27.71 4.34 -4.50
CA LYS A 108 -26.59 4.95 -5.23
C LYS A 108 -26.08 6.24 -4.61
N SER A 109 -26.73 6.76 -3.56
CA SER A 109 -26.31 7.98 -2.86
C SER A 109 -24.87 7.90 -2.33
N LYS A 110 -24.40 6.69 -1.97
CA LYS A 110 -23.00 6.47 -1.57
C LYS A 110 -22.03 6.62 -2.75
N SER A 111 -22.41 6.14 -3.94
CA SER A 111 -21.59 6.27 -5.16
C SER A 111 -21.58 7.71 -5.66
N MET A 112 -22.69 8.43 -5.54
CA MET A 112 -22.76 9.87 -5.83
C MET A 112 -21.84 10.66 -4.89
N LEU A 113 -21.89 10.38 -3.58
CA LEU A 113 -20.99 10.98 -2.60
C LEU A 113 -19.52 10.66 -2.92
N ALA A 114 -19.22 9.42 -3.33
CA ALA A 114 -17.88 9.03 -3.77
C ALA A 114 -17.42 9.82 -4.99
N GLY A 115 -18.31 10.06 -5.96
CA GLY A 115 -18.03 10.92 -7.12
C GLY A 115 -17.68 12.36 -6.75
N ILE A 116 -18.50 12.97 -5.87
CA ILE A 116 -18.27 14.33 -5.37
C ILE A 116 -16.91 14.41 -4.65
N LEU A 117 -16.67 13.50 -3.69
CA LEU A 117 -15.41 13.47 -2.94
C LEU A 117 -14.22 13.16 -3.85
N GLY A 118 -14.39 12.31 -4.85
CA GLY A 118 -13.36 11.97 -5.83
C GLY A 118 -12.93 13.18 -6.65
N HIS A 119 -13.89 13.99 -7.09
CA HIS A 119 -13.63 15.25 -7.79
C HIS A 119 -12.84 16.22 -6.89
N GLU A 120 -13.27 16.44 -5.63
CA GLU A 120 -12.55 17.32 -4.70
C GLU A 120 -11.13 16.83 -4.37
N ILE A 121 -10.97 15.51 -4.19
CA ILE A 121 -9.66 14.89 -3.96
C ILE A 121 -8.78 15.04 -5.21
N ALA A 122 -9.34 14.95 -6.42
CA ALA A 122 -8.60 15.15 -7.65
C ALA A 122 -8.04 16.57 -7.77
N HIS A 123 -8.77 17.61 -7.34
CA HIS A 123 -8.22 18.97 -7.29
C HIS A 123 -6.98 19.09 -6.39
N ILE A 124 -6.93 18.33 -5.29
CA ILE A 124 -5.74 18.26 -4.43
C ILE A 124 -4.60 17.52 -5.14
N CYS A 125 -4.86 16.31 -5.64
CA CYS A 125 -3.86 15.46 -6.31
C CYS A 125 -3.22 16.16 -7.52
N LEU A 126 -4.04 16.84 -8.32
CA LEU A 126 -3.62 17.59 -9.51
C LEU A 126 -3.11 19.00 -9.18
N ARG A 127 -3.12 19.36 -7.89
CA ARG A 127 -2.59 20.62 -7.37
C ARG A 127 -3.24 21.87 -7.98
N HIS A 128 -4.51 21.78 -8.38
CA HIS A 128 -5.27 22.89 -8.95
C HIS A 128 -5.36 24.06 -7.96
N SER A 129 -5.63 23.77 -6.70
CA SER A 129 -5.72 24.77 -5.63
C SER A 129 -4.35 25.45 -5.38
N VAL A 130 -3.24 24.71 -5.51
CA VAL A 130 -1.88 25.28 -5.41
C VAL A 130 -1.55 26.15 -6.62
N ALA A 131 -2.00 25.76 -7.82
CA ALA A 131 -1.86 26.58 -9.02
C ALA A 131 -2.59 27.92 -8.87
N LEU A 132 -3.79 27.94 -8.28
CA LEU A 132 -4.50 29.18 -7.91
C LEU A 132 -3.72 29.99 -6.88
N MET A 133 -3.28 29.37 -5.78
CA MET A 133 -2.45 30.07 -4.77
C MET A 133 -1.20 30.68 -5.38
N ARG A 134 -0.53 29.97 -6.29
CA ARG A 134 0.63 30.46 -7.03
C ARG A 134 0.27 31.68 -7.88
N LEU A 135 -0.92 31.73 -8.49
CA LEU A 135 -1.38 32.89 -9.26
C LEU A 135 -1.57 34.13 -8.37
N GLU A 136 -2.03 33.94 -7.14
CA GLU A 136 -2.27 35.02 -6.17
C GLU A 136 -1.04 35.35 -5.31
N SER A 137 0.03 34.56 -5.42
CA SER A 137 1.23 34.74 -4.62
C SER A 137 2.03 35.97 -5.05
N PHE A 138 2.51 36.73 -4.07
CA PHE A 138 3.36 37.90 -4.26
C PHE A 138 4.56 37.87 -3.28
N VAL A 139 5.56 38.72 -3.52
CA VAL A 139 6.72 38.82 -2.63
C VAL A 139 6.54 40.01 -1.70
N LYS A 140 6.53 39.76 -0.38
CA LYS A 140 6.50 40.78 0.68
C LYS A 140 7.70 40.56 1.58
N GLU A 141 8.51 41.61 1.77
CA GLU A 141 9.73 41.56 2.61
C GLU A 141 10.69 40.40 2.25
N GLY A 142 10.81 40.08 0.96
CA GLY A 142 11.69 39.00 0.48
C GLY A 142 11.15 37.58 0.72
N ARG A 143 9.88 37.43 1.14
CA ARG A 143 9.21 36.13 1.33
C ARG A 143 7.99 36.02 0.41
N VAL A 144 7.74 34.81 -0.10
CA VAL A 144 6.49 34.49 -0.81
C VAL A 144 5.33 34.59 0.18
N SER A 145 4.31 35.35 -0.17
CA SER A 145 3.10 35.64 0.61
C SER A 145 1.87 35.50 -0.30
N ILE A 146 0.70 35.30 0.31
CA ILE A 146 -0.62 35.30 -0.36
C ILE A 146 -1.54 36.32 0.33
N PRO A 147 -2.69 36.67 -0.27
CA PRO A 147 -3.71 37.46 0.42
C PRO A 147 -4.12 36.86 1.77
N ASP A 148 -4.41 37.72 2.75
CA ASP A 148 -4.78 37.27 4.11
C ASP A 148 -6.11 36.51 4.12
N ASP A 149 -7.02 36.82 3.19
CA ASP A 149 -8.24 36.03 2.95
C ASP A 149 -7.97 34.96 1.89
N ILE A 150 -7.49 33.81 2.37
CA ILE A 150 -7.23 32.66 1.51
C ILE A 150 -8.54 32.00 1.03
N VAL A 151 -9.67 32.21 1.70
CA VAL A 151 -10.96 31.64 1.32
C VAL A 151 -11.40 32.25 0.00
N GLU A 152 -11.20 33.56 -0.19
CA GLU A 152 -11.47 34.27 -1.45
C GLU A 152 -10.73 33.65 -2.65
N ILE A 153 -9.54 33.07 -2.45
CA ILE A 153 -8.78 32.41 -3.53
C ILE A 153 -9.50 31.15 -4.01
N PHE A 154 -10.08 30.37 -3.10
CA PHE A 154 -10.80 29.14 -3.43
C PHE A 154 -12.21 29.41 -3.94
N GLU A 155 -12.78 30.57 -3.64
CA GLU A 155 -14.03 31.07 -4.22
C GLU A 155 -13.87 31.65 -5.64
N LYS A 156 -12.69 31.55 -6.28
CA LYS A 156 -12.52 31.95 -7.69
C LYS A 156 -12.87 30.85 -8.69
N GLY A 157 -13.12 29.63 -8.21
CA GLY A 157 -13.40 28.48 -9.08
C GLY A 157 -12.16 28.01 -9.84
N TYR A 158 -12.33 26.96 -10.64
CA TYR A 158 -11.27 26.37 -11.47
C TYR A 158 -11.57 26.56 -12.96
N THR A 159 -10.54 26.49 -13.79
CA THR A 159 -10.74 26.57 -15.24
C THR A 159 -11.50 25.35 -15.76
N MET A 160 -12.20 25.50 -16.89
CA MET A 160 -12.87 24.39 -17.57
C MET A 160 -12.01 23.14 -17.74
N GLN A 161 -10.74 23.32 -18.10
CA GLN A 161 -9.80 22.21 -18.26
C GLN A 161 -9.52 21.50 -16.93
N GLN A 162 -9.35 22.24 -15.84
CA GLN A 162 -9.11 21.69 -14.51
C GLN A 162 -10.33 20.94 -13.97
N GLU A 163 -11.54 21.43 -14.24
CA GLU A 163 -12.79 20.76 -13.90
C GLU A 163 -12.92 19.42 -14.64
N PHE A 164 -12.63 19.38 -15.95
CA PHE A 164 -12.62 18.12 -16.69
C PHE A 164 -11.54 17.15 -16.20
N GLU A 165 -10.34 17.64 -15.88
CA GLU A 165 -9.30 16.79 -15.31
C GLU A 165 -9.71 16.23 -13.94
N ALA A 166 -10.32 17.05 -13.07
CA ALA A 166 -10.81 16.60 -11.78
C ALA A 166 -11.94 15.56 -11.92
N ASP A 167 -12.81 15.70 -12.91
CA ASP A 167 -13.84 14.71 -13.25
C ASP A 167 -13.25 13.36 -13.66
N GLU A 168 -12.29 13.38 -14.59
CA GLU A 168 -11.66 12.17 -15.12
C GLU A 168 -10.88 11.43 -14.03
N TYR A 169 -10.03 12.13 -13.27
CA TYR A 169 -9.26 11.53 -12.18
C TYR A 169 -10.16 11.11 -11.01
N GLY A 170 -11.16 11.93 -10.65
CA GLY A 170 -12.11 11.64 -9.60
C GLY A 170 -12.91 10.36 -9.86
N ILE A 171 -13.32 10.13 -11.12
CA ILE A 171 -13.98 8.89 -11.52
C ILE A 171 -13.04 7.69 -11.41
N ILE A 172 -11.80 7.77 -11.87
CA ILE A 172 -10.85 6.66 -11.72
C ILE A 172 -10.62 6.33 -10.25
N TYR A 173 -10.48 7.34 -9.39
CA TYR A 173 -10.34 7.12 -7.94
C TYR A 173 -11.57 6.44 -7.35
N ALA A 174 -12.77 6.83 -7.79
CA ALA A 174 -14.01 6.19 -7.37
C ALA A 174 -14.11 4.73 -7.84
N MET A 175 -13.74 4.45 -9.09
CA MET A 175 -13.69 3.09 -9.63
C MET A 175 -12.70 2.22 -8.86
N ARG A 176 -11.48 2.73 -8.59
CA ARG A 176 -10.47 2.09 -7.74
C ARG A 176 -10.95 1.87 -6.30
N ALA A 177 -11.85 2.70 -5.79
CA ALA A 177 -12.51 2.53 -4.50
C ALA A 177 -13.71 1.54 -4.53
N GLY A 178 -14.03 0.97 -5.70
CA GLY A 178 -15.09 -0.02 -5.89
C GLY A 178 -16.46 0.55 -6.26
N TYR A 179 -16.52 1.81 -6.73
CA TYR A 179 -17.77 2.44 -7.18
C TYR A 179 -17.91 2.38 -8.70
N GLU A 180 -19.10 2.03 -9.17
CA GLU A 180 -19.36 1.90 -10.61
C GLU A 180 -19.55 3.26 -11.30
N PHE A 181 -18.98 3.39 -12.51
CA PHE A 181 -19.09 4.58 -13.36
C PHE A 181 -20.53 5.10 -13.49
N GLU A 182 -21.48 4.23 -13.85
CA GLU A 182 -22.88 4.65 -14.03
C GLU A 182 -23.52 5.17 -12.75
N SER A 183 -23.17 4.58 -11.60
CA SER A 183 -23.70 5.02 -10.31
C SER A 183 -23.15 6.39 -9.89
N ILE A 184 -21.93 6.73 -10.32
CA ILE A 184 -21.34 8.06 -10.14
C ILE A 184 -22.00 9.05 -11.10
N MET A 185 -22.19 8.69 -12.37
CA MET A 185 -22.81 9.54 -13.39
C MET A 185 -24.24 9.95 -13.06
N GLU A 186 -24.94 9.19 -12.22
CA GLU A 186 -26.26 9.61 -11.74
C GLU A 186 -26.23 10.90 -10.93
N PHE A 187 -25.12 11.24 -10.26
CA PHE A 187 -25.00 12.53 -9.58
C PHE A 187 -25.19 13.68 -10.57
N TYR A 188 -24.40 13.73 -11.65
CA TYR A 188 -24.49 14.74 -12.69
C TYR A 188 -25.88 14.81 -13.33
N LYS A 189 -26.49 13.66 -13.62
CA LYS A 189 -27.84 13.60 -14.18
C LYS A 189 -28.88 14.16 -13.20
N THR A 190 -28.75 13.84 -11.92
CA THR A 190 -29.70 14.22 -10.87
C THR A 190 -29.59 15.70 -10.51
N ILE A 191 -28.36 16.21 -10.36
CA ILE A 191 -28.12 17.63 -10.05
C ILE A 191 -28.60 18.50 -11.22
N ARG A 192 -28.36 18.08 -12.48
CA ARG A 192 -28.91 18.77 -13.66
C ARG A 192 -30.43 18.80 -13.67
N ALA A 193 -31.06 17.66 -13.36
CA ALA A 193 -32.52 17.57 -13.34
C ALA A 193 -33.14 18.48 -12.27
N HIS A 194 -32.46 18.72 -11.15
CA HIS A 194 -32.94 19.57 -10.07
C HIS A 194 -32.60 21.06 -10.25
N TYR A 195 -31.39 21.37 -10.73
CA TYR A 195 -30.84 22.74 -10.74
C TYR A 195 -30.57 23.32 -12.13
N GLY A 196 -30.71 22.54 -13.21
CA GLY A 196 -30.42 22.97 -14.57
C GLY A 196 -28.94 22.79 -14.94
N GLU A 197 -28.44 23.56 -15.91
CA GLU A 197 -27.07 23.40 -16.44
C GLU A 197 -25.97 23.97 -15.53
N THR A 198 -26.34 24.83 -14.57
CA THR A 198 -25.44 25.51 -13.64
C THR A 198 -25.94 25.26 -12.21
N PRO A 199 -25.28 24.40 -11.43
CA PRO A 199 -25.61 24.15 -10.02
C PRO A 199 -25.51 25.40 -9.14
N PRO A 200 -26.15 25.40 -7.96
CA PRO A 200 -25.98 26.45 -6.97
C PRO A 200 -24.50 26.60 -6.58
N GLY A 201 -23.98 27.83 -6.63
CA GLY A 201 -22.57 28.11 -6.38
C GLY A 201 -21.72 28.31 -7.65
N ASP A 202 -22.10 27.70 -8.77
CA ASP A 202 -21.38 27.83 -10.06
C ASP A 202 -21.81 29.09 -10.85
N GLU A 203 -22.88 29.75 -10.41
CA GLU A 203 -23.50 30.92 -11.03
C GLU A 203 -22.56 32.12 -11.17
N LYS A 204 -21.44 32.13 -10.42
CA LYS A 204 -20.46 33.21 -10.36
C LYS A 204 -19.30 33.04 -11.35
N TYR A 205 -19.20 31.90 -12.05
CA TYR A 205 -18.06 31.58 -12.89
C TYR A 205 -18.46 31.40 -14.35
N ASP A 206 -18.14 32.38 -15.19
CA ASP A 206 -18.49 32.37 -16.61
C ASP A 206 -17.76 31.28 -17.42
N ASP A 207 -16.62 30.78 -16.92
CA ASP A 207 -15.75 29.79 -17.57
C ASP A 207 -15.87 28.36 -17.00
N HIS A 208 -16.83 28.09 -16.09
CA HIS A 208 -17.09 26.74 -15.58
C HIS A 208 -17.90 25.90 -16.59
N PRO A 209 -17.56 24.61 -16.80
CA PRO A 209 -18.24 23.77 -17.77
C PRO A 209 -19.67 23.48 -17.34
N ARG A 210 -20.60 23.51 -18.29
CA ARG A 210 -21.99 23.11 -18.05
C ARG A 210 -22.06 21.63 -17.71
N ILE A 211 -23.06 21.24 -16.93
CA ILE A 211 -23.22 19.82 -16.55
C ILE A 211 -23.38 18.93 -17.80
N THR A 212 -24.07 19.38 -18.84
CA THR A 212 -24.17 18.62 -20.09
C THR A 212 -22.82 18.43 -20.78
N GLU A 213 -21.90 19.40 -20.69
CA GLU A 213 -20.55 19.30 -21.25
C GLU A 213 -19.70 18.32 -20.44
N ARG A 214 -19.77 18.38 -19.10
CA ARG A 214 -19.12 17.41 -18.20
C ARG A 214 -19.61 15.99 -18.46
N ILE A 215 -20.93 15.78 -18.56
CA ILE A 215 -21.51 14.47 -18.88
C ILE A 215 -21.02 13.97 -20.24
N ALA A 216 -21.07 14.82 -21.27
CA ALA A 216 -20.63 14.44 -22.62
C ALA A 216 -19.15 14.02 -22.62
N ARG A 217 -18.30 14.80 -21.95
CA ARG A 217 -16.87 14.52 -21.81
C ARG A 217 -16.61 13.18 -21.12
N LEU A 218 -17.26 12.92 -19.99
CA LEU A 218 -17.07 11.68 -19.23
C LEU A 218 -17.51 10.44 -20.01
N TYR A 219 -18.58 10.54 -20.81
CA TYR A 219 -18.97 9.44 -21.71
C TYR A 219 -18.06 9.30 -22.93
N GLU A 220 -17.50 10.41 -23.45
CA GLU A 220 -16.49 10.39 -24.51
C GLU A 220 -15.24 9.62 -24.06
N VAL A 221 -14.75 9.87 -22.85
CA VAL A 221 -13.52 9.24 -22.33
C VAL A 221 -13.76 7.92 -21.59
N ARG A 222 -15.01 7.48 -21.43
CA ARG A 222 -15.37 6.30 -20.62
C ARG A 222 -14.54 5.06 -20.94
N ALA A 223 -14.42 4.72 -22.23
CA ALA A 223 -13.67 3.53 -22.64
C ALA A 223 -12.17 3.63 -22.27
N ALA A 224 -11.61 4.84 -22.26
CA ALA A 224 -10.25 5.07 -21.78
C ALA A 224 -10.17 4.92 -20.25
N LEU A 225 -11.14 5.47 -19.51
CA LEU A 225 -11.21 5.34 -18.04
C LEU A 225 -11.32 3.87 -17.60
N GLU A 226 -12.20 3.08 -18.25
CA GLU A 226 -12.37 1.66 -17.97
C GLU A 226 -11.09 0.87 -18.28
N ARG A 227 -10.48 1.11 -19.45
CA ARG A 227 -9.21 0.48 -19.82
C ARG A 227 -8.11 0.81 -18.82
N ASP A 228 -7.99 2.05 -18.39
CA ASP A 228 -6.91 2.50 -17.52
C ASP A 228 -7.12 2.06 -16.06
N TYR A 229 -8.38 1.92 -15.63
CA TYR A 229 -8.73 1.21 -14.40
C TYR A 229 -8.25 -0.25 -14.44
N ASP A 230 -8.46 -0.96 -15.56
CA ASP A 230 -7.97 -2.32 -15.73
C ASP A 230 -6.43 -2.37 -15.75
N GLN A 231 -5.77 -1.45 -16.47
CA GLN A 231 -4.30 -1.35 -16.47
C GLN A 231 -3.76 -1.16 -15.06
N TRP A 232 -4.39 -0.30 -14.25
CA TRP A 232 -4.00 -0.11 -12.86
C TRP A 232 -4.05 -1.42 -12.07
N ASN A 233 -5.18 -2.13 -12.12
CA ASN A 233 -5.38 -3.34 -11.34
C ASN A 233 -4.45 -4.47 -11.77
N PHE A 234 -4.31 -4.72 -13.08
CA PHE A 234 -3.37 -5.72 -13.59
C PHE A 234 -1.92 -5.37 -13.26
N GLY A 235 -1.56 -4.08 -13.28
CA GLY A 235 -0.24 -3.62 -12.87
C GLY A 235 0.07 -3.92 -11.41
N VAL A 236 -0.86 -3.63 -10.50
CA VAL A 236 -0.72 -3.91 -9.06
C VAL A 236 -0.67 -5.41 -8.78
N GLU A 237 -1.55 -6.19 -9.41
CA GLU A 237 -1.57 -7.65 -9.30
C GLU A 237 -0.23 -8.25 -9.77
N ALA A 238 0.23 -7.87 -10.97
CA ALA A 238 1.51 -8.32 -11.51
C ALA A 238 2.69 -7.95 -10.60
N LEU A 239 2.68 -6.75 -10.00
CA LEU A 239 3.73 -6.33 -9.08
C LEU A 239 3.77 -7.21 -7.82
N ASN A 240 2.61 -7.51 -7.24
CA ASN A 240 2.48 -8.35 -6.05
C ASN A 240 2.91 -9.80 -6.31
N GLU A 241 2.68 -10.30 -7.52
CA GLU A 241 3.05 -11.66 -7.94
C GLU A 241 4.49 -11.75 -8.50
N GLY A 242 5.26 -10.66 -8.46
CA GLY A 242 6.65 -10.62 -8.92
C GLY A 242 6.82 -10.61 -10.44
N ARG A 243 5.74 -10.42 -11.22
CA ARG A 243 5.78 -10.28 -12.68
C ARG A 243 6.08 -8.84 -13.09
N TYR A 244 7.32 -8.41 -12.85
CA TYR A 244 7.68 -6.99 -12.96
C TYR A 244 7.57 -6.43 -14.40
N ASN A 245 7.89 -7.19 -15.45
CA ASN A 245 7.71 -6.74 -16.83
C ASN A 245 6.24 -6.50 -17.21
N ASP A 246 5.33 -7.33 -16.72
CA ASP A 246 3.89 -7.15 -16.94
C ASP A 246 3.42 -5.90 -16.20
N ALA A 247 3.83 -5.74 -14.93
CA ALA A 247 3.54 -4.55 -14.14
C ALA A 247 4.02 -3.26 -14.82
N ILE A 248 5.26 -3.24 -15.32
CA ILE A 248 5.83 -2.12 -16.09
C ILE A 248 4.96 -1.80 -17.32
N SER A 249 4.55 -2.82 -18.07
CA SER A 249 3.76 -2.64 -19.30
C SER A 249 2.40 -1.98 -18.99
N HIS A 250 1.73 -2.45 -17.94
CA HIS A 250 0.46 -1.90 -17.49
C HIS A 250 0.58 -0.48 -16.94
N PHE A 251 1.54 -0.21 -16.05
CA PHE A 251 1.73 1.14 -15.50
C PHE A 251 2.19 2.14 -16.58
N LYS A 252 2.97 1.71 -17.57
CA LYS A 252 3.37 2.56 -18.69
C LYS A 252 2.17 3.01 -19.52
N LEU A 253 1.23 2.11 -19.81
CA LEU A 253 -0.03 2.45 -20.48
C LEU A 253 -0.86 3.43 -19.63
N PHE A 254 -1.01 3.14 -18.33
CA PHE A 254 -1.71 4.03 -17.41
C PHE A 254 -1.13 5.45 -17.41
N THR A 255 0.19 5.59 -17.25
CA THR A 255 0.87 6.90 -17.23
C THR A 255 0.86 7.64 -18.57
N THR A 256 0.53 6.96 -19.69
CA THR A 256 0.38 7.62 -20.99
C THR A 256 -0.90 8.46 -21.05
N THR A 257 -1.99 7.97 -20.45
CA THR A 257 -3.24 8.73 -20.31
C THR A 257 -3.20 9.64 -19.09
N PHE A 258 -2.79 9.12 -17.94
CA PHE A 258 -2.80 9.82 -16.64
C PHE A 258 -1.41 10.41 -16.31
N GLN A 259 -0.93 11.32 -17.17
CA GLN A 259 0.42 11.90 -17.06
C GLN A 259 0.62 12.74 -15.78
N ASN A 260 -0.47 13.26 -15.20
CA ASN A 260 -0.47 14.01 -13.94
C ASN A 260 -0.73 13.10 -12.72
N SER A 261 -0.66 11.77 -12.88
CA SER A 261 -0.71 10.84 -11.75
C SER A 261 0.68 10.58 -11.17
N ALA A 262 1.02 11.29 -10.09
CA ALA A 262 2.29 11.06 -9.39
C ALA A 262 2.40 9.61 -8.89
N TYR A 263 1.29 9.02 -8.42
CA TYR A 263 1.28 7.64 -7.94
C TYR A 263 1.44 6.61 -9.07
N GLY A 264 0.90 6.88 -10.27
CA GLY A 264 1.17 6.06 -11.45
C GLY A 264 2.65 6.01 -11.81
N TRP A 265 3.33 7.16 -11.79
CA TRP A 265 4.77 7.24 -12.02
C TRP A 265 5.59 6.53 -10.93
N VAL A 266 5.19 6.59 -9.67
CA VAL A 266 5.83 5.83 -8.58
C VAL A 266 5.72 4.32 -8.80
N ASN A 267 4.55 3.83 -9.23
CA ASN A 267 4.36 2.41 -9.47
C ASN A 267 5.14 1.92 -10.69
N LEU A 268 5.20 2.73 -11.76
CA LEU A 268 6.06 2.46 -12.92
C LEU A 268 7.54 2.40 -12.51
N GLY A 269 8.00 3.37 -11.72
CA GLY A 269 9.37 3.41 -11.19
C GLY A 269 9.69 2.22 -10.29
N THR A 270 8.73 1.80 -9.45
CA THR A 270 8.84 0.60 -8.61
C THR A 270 8.95 -0.67 -9.44
N GLY A 271 8.14 -0.80 -10.50
CA GLY A 271 8.22 -1.91 -11.44
C GLY A 271 9.59 -2.02 -12.09
N TYR A 272 10.12 -0.91 -12.63
CA TYR A 272 11.47 -0.87 -13.19
C TYR A 272 12.56 -1.18 -12.17
N LEU A 273 12.44 -0.64 -10.96
CA LEU A 273 13.37 -0.93 -9.87
C LEU A 273 13.38 -2.42 -9.58
N PHE A 274 12.24 -3.04 -9.29
CA PHE A 274 12.15 -4.46 -8.96
C PHE A 274 12.59 -5.38 -10.11
N GLU A 275 12.32 -5.01 -11.36
CA GLU A 275 12.84 -5.74 -12.51
C GLU A 275 14.38 -5.66 -12.60
N ALA A 276 14.97 -4.50 -12.33
CA ALA A 276 16.43 -4.39 -12.24
C ALA A 276 16.99 -5.28 -11.12
N MET A 277 16.29 -5.35 -9.98
CA MET A 277 16.68 -6.18 -8.84
C MET A 277 16.56 -7.68 -9.14
N SER A 278 15.52 -8.09 -9.87
CA SER A 278 15.25 -9.49 -10.23
C SER A 278 16.35 -10.11 -11.11
N LYS A 279 16.98 -9.30 -11.96
CA LYS A 279 18.05 -9.70 -12.89
C LYS A 279 19.42 -9.85 -12.25
N MET A 280 19.59 -9.40 -11.01
CA MET A 280 20.87 -9.53 -10.30
C MET A 280 21.09 -11.00 -9.92
N GLU A 281 22.32 -11.53 -10.08
CA GLU A 281 22.69 -12.97 -9.94
C GLU A 281 22.30 -13.65 -8.60
N SER A 282 21.66 -12.94 -7.68
CA SER A 282 21.04 -13.49 -6.49
C SER A 282 19.66 -12.83 -6.26
N PRO A 283 18.56 -13.33 -6.85
CA PRO A 283 17.26 -12.66 -6.85
C PRO A 283 16.39 -12.86 -5.58
N SER A 284 16.91 -13.47 -4.52
CA SER A 284 16.09 -13.92 -3.37
C SER A 284 16.04 -12.86 -2.27
N VAL A 285 14.97 -12.06 -2.17
CA VAL A 285 14.76 -11.14 -1.03
C VAL A 285 15.97 -10.18 -0.82
N LEU A 286 16.84 -10.06 -1.82
CA LEU A 286 18.27 -9.85 -1.60
C LEU A 286 18.64 -8.39 -1.35
N PHE A 287 17.77 -7.48 -1.76
CA PHE A 287 17.87 -6.07 -1.39
C PHE A 287 17.53 -5.80 0.05
N MET A 288 16.60 -6.58 0.60
CA MET A 288 16.25 -6.53 2.01
C MET A 288 17.34 -7.22 2.86
N VAL A 289 18.09 -8.18 2.30
CA VAL A 289 18.85 -9.17 3.09
C VAL A 289 20.38 -9.20 2.89
N ILE A 290 20.98 -8.86 1.74
CA ILE A 290 22.46 -8.92 1.55
C ILE A 290 23.09 -7.54 1.59
N PHE A 291 23.01 -7.04 2.79
CA PHE A 291 24.19 -6.59 3.47
C PHE A 291 25.12 -7.70 3.91
N TYR A 292 25.18 -8.97 3.43
CA TYR A 292 26.08 -9.91 4.14
C TYR A 292 26.99 -10.98 3.56
N ASN A 293 26.94 -11.53 2.34
CA ASN A 293 27.94 -12.57 2.04
C ASN A 293 28.50 -12.52 0.61
N GLU A 294 29.73 -11.98 0.52
CA GLU A 294 30.84 -12.34 -0.38
C GLU A 294 31.19 -11.44 -1.60
N PRO A 295 32.48 -11.38 -2.01
CA PRO A 295 33.17 -10.17 -2.47
C PRO A 295 33.38 -10.09 -3.98
N ASN A 296 32.73 -10.96 -4.76
CA ASN A 296 32.91 -11.05 -6.21
C ASN A 296 31.60 -10.86 -6.98
N PHE A 297 30.83 -9.84 -6.60
CA PHE A 297 29.66 -9.41 -7.37
C PHE A 297 30.12 -8.67 -8.62
N ARG A 298 29.90 -9.27 -9.80
CA ARG A 298 30.10 -8.61 -11.10
C ARG A 298 28.74 -8.28 -11.70
N LEU A 299 28.42 -6.97 -11.75
CA LEU A 299 27.34 -6.47 -12.60
C LEU A 299 27.72 -6.73 -14.07
N ARG A 300 27.12 -7.75 -14.69
CA ARG A 300 27.06 -7.82 -16.15
C ARG A 300 25.68 -7.36 -16.62
N GLY A 301 25.60 -6.09 -17.00
CA GLY A 301 24.57 -5.58 -17.91
C GLY A 301 23.27 -5.05 -17.29
N ILE A 302 23.32 -4.07 -16.38
CA ILE A 302 22.11 -3.35 -15.94
C ILE A 302 22.29 -1.81 -16.04
N PRO A 303 22.01 -1.19 -17.20
CA PRO A 303 21.94 0.28 -17.33
C PRO A 303 20.53 0.86 -17.52
N ASP A 304 19.59 0.17 -18.18
CA ASP A 304 18.37 0.83 -18.67
C ASP A 304 17.25 0.91 -17.63
N GLU A 305 16.94 -0.18 -16.92
CA GLU A 305 15.80 -0.21 -15.98
C GLU A 305 16.00 0.69 -14.76
N LEU A 306 17.22 0.75 -14.19
CA LEU A 306 17.51 1.69 -13.09
C LEU A 306 17.42 3.15 -13.56
N THR A 307 17.69 3.42 -14.83
CA THR A 307 17.55 4.75 -15.42
C THR A 307 16.08 5.10 -15.61
N TYR A 308 15.26 4.17 -16.14
CA TYR A 308 13.82 4.36 -16.23
C TYR A 308 13.14 4.49 -14.86
N ALA A 309 13.62 3.78 -13.85
CA ALA A 309 13.16 3.93 -12.47
C ALA A 309 13.43 5.35 -11.95
N GLU A 310 14.67 5.84 -12.11
CA GLU A 310 15.07 7.20 -11.74
C GLU A 310 14.21 8.27 -12.45
N GLU A 311 14.00 8.13 -13.76
CA GLU A 311 13.16 9.04 -14.54
C GLU A 311 11.72 9.04 -14.05
N SER A 312 11.16 7.86 -13.76
CA SER A 312 9.78 7.72 -13.28
C SER A 312 9.60 8.34 -11.89
N PHE A 313 10.50 8.09 -10.94
CA PHE A 313 10.43 8.71 -9.62
C PHE A 313 10.63 10.22 -9.68
N LYS A 314 11.52 10.69 -10.55
CA LYS A 314 11.70 12.13 -10.79
C LYS A 314 10.42 12.75 -11.34
N LYS A 315 9.78 12.07 -12.31
CA LYS A 315 8.52 12.53 -12.90
C LYS A 315 7.39 12.62 -11.87
N ALA A 316 7.30 11.65 -10.95
CA ALA A 316 6.35 11.69 -9.84
C ALA A 316 6.52 12.96 -8.97
N MET A 317 7.75 13.30 -8.61
CA MET A 317 8.06 14.51 -7.83
C MET A 317 7.84 15.82 -8.63
N GLU A 318 8.06 15.81 -9.94
CA GLU A 318 7.75 16.95 -10.81
C GLU A 318 6.24 17.20 -10.94
N VAL A 319 5.44 16.13 -10.96
CA VAL A 319 3.98 16.20 -10.96
C VAL A 319 3.46 16.69 -9.61
N ASP A 320 3.96 16.09 -8.52
CA ASP A 320 3.61 16.50 -7.17
C ASP A 320 4.84 16.52 -6.26
N SER A 321 5.26 17.72 -5.83
CA SER A 321 6.41 17.90 -4.95
C SER A 321 6.24 17.27 -3.57
N SER A 322 5.03 16.87 -3.16
CA SER A 322 4.81 16.05 -1.94
C SER A 322 5.44 14.65 -2.04
N TYR A 323 5.82 14.23 -3.25
CA TYR A 323 6.49 12.97 -3.50
C TYR A 323 8.01 13.00 -3.29
N ASP A 324 8.58 14.12 -2.88
CA ASP A 324 10.01 14.31 -2.61
C ASP A 324 10.64 13.23 -1.73
N VAL A 325 9.99 12.83 -0.64
CA VAL A 325 10.50 11.77 0.26
C VAL A 325 10.60 10.41 -0.45
N VAL A 326 9.60 10.07 -1.27
CA VAL A 326 9.60 8.81 -2.05
C VAL A 326 10.67 8.87 -3.13
N TYR A 327 10.82 10.02 -3.79
CA TYR A 327 11.90 10.25 -4.73
C TYR A 327 13.27 10.08 -4.06
N TYR A 328 13.57 10.84 -3.01
CA TYR A 328 14.86 10.79 -2.33
C TYR A 328 15.18 9.39 -1.77
N SER A 329 14.19 8.71 -1.20
CA SER A 329 14.33 7.34 -0.73
C SER A 329 14.72 6.37 -1.85
N ASN A 330 13.98 6.37 -2.95
CA ASN A 330 14.23 5.44 -4.05
C ASN A 330 15.52 5.78 -4.80
N MET A 331 15.88 7.06 -4.92
CA MET A 331 17.17 7.47 -5.46
C MET A 331 18.34 7.00 -4.60
N GLY A 332 18.19 7.03 -3.26
CA GLY A 332 19.17 6.44 -2.34
C GLY A 332 19.42 4.97 -2.64
N ILE A 333 18.36 4.19 -2.87
CA ILE A 333 18.44 2.79 -3.26
C ILE A 333 19.11 2.65 -4.64
N ILE A 334 18.64 3.36 -5.66
CA ILE A 334 19.17 3.28 -7.04
C ILE A 334 20.68 3.56 -7.08
N TYR A 335 21.16 4.61 -6.40
CA TYR A 335 22.58 4.91 -6.35
C TYR A 335 23.39 3.88 -5.58
N ALA A 336 22.83 3.28 -4.51
CA ALA A 336 23.50 2.20 -3.79
C ALA A 336 23.78 1.00 -4.70
N LEU A 337 22.88 0.72 -5.64
CA LEU A 337 23.03 -0.36 -6.63
C LEU A 337 24.00 -0.09 -7.74
N ARG A 338 24.06 1.17 -8.15
CA ARG A 338 25.13 1.64 -9.03
C ARG A 338 26.49 1.71 -8.30
N ARG A 339 26.53 1.42 -7.00
CA ARG A 339 27.72 1.51 -6.12
C ARG A 339 28.22 2.94 -5.94
N GLU A 340 27.36 3.91 -6.17
CA GLU A 340 27.61 5.33 -5.95
C GLU A 340 27.24 5.70 -4.51
N TYR A 341 27.94 5.10 -3.53
CA TYR A 341 27.55 5.13 -2.12
C TYR A 341 27.46 6.54 -1.53
N ASP A 342 28.33 7.47 -1.94
CA ASP A 342 28.29 8.85 -1.42
C ASP A 342 27.02 9.59 -1.87
N LYS A 343 26.59 9.39 -3.12
CA LYS A 343 25.30 9.91 -3.60
C LYS A 343 24.14 9.22 -2.89
N ALA A 344 24.21 7.90 -2.73
CA ALA A 344 23.18 7.14 -2.03
C ALA A 344 22.95 7.67 -0.60
N LEU A 345 24.04 7.98 0.12
CA LEU A 345 23.99 8.60 1.44
C LEU A 345 23.35 9.99 1.38
N GLU A 346 23.76 10.86 0.44
CA GLU A 346 23.19 12.21 0.30
C GLU A 346 21.67 12.15 0.08
N PHE A 347 21.21 11.32 -0.86
CA PHE A 347 19.79 11.18 -1.17
C PHE A 347 19.01 10.60 0.01
N THR A 348 19.53 9.56 0.68
CA THR A 348 18.87 8.97 1.85
C THR A 348 18.83 9.94 3.04
N GLN A 349 19.86 10.76 3.22
CA GLN A 349 19.89 11.82 4.25
C GLN A 349 18.88 12.93 3.96
N ARG A 350 18.59 13.25 2.68
CA ARG A 350 17.51 14.18 2.35
C ARG A 350 16.14 13.60 2.69
N ALA A 351 15.92 12.30 2.53
CA ALA A 351 14.67 11.67 2.93
C ALA A 351 14.41 11.77 4.45
N LEU A 352 15.47 11.78 5.29
CA LEU A 352 15.37 11.95 6.75
C LEU A 352 14.81 13.32 7.20
N PHE A 353 14.69 14.32 6.32
CA PHE A 353 13.94 15.53 6.66
C PHE A 353 12.46 15.23 6.92
N SER A 354 11.94 14.14 6.35
CA SER A 354 10.67 13.56 6.77
C SER A 354 10.84 12.81 8.07
N LYS A 355 10.11 13.26 9.10
CA LYS A 355 9.98 12.51 10.36
C LYS A 355 9.09 11.26 10.20
N GLU A 356 8.30 11.19 9.13
CA GLU A 356 7.53 10.00 8.80
C GLU A 356 8.46 8.93 8.24
N ALA A 357 8.39 7.72 8.79
CA ALA A 357 9.21 6.56 8.41
C ALA A 357 10.73 6.70 8.67
N GLU A 358 11.15 7.50 9.65
CA GLU A 358 12.56 7.71 10.00
C GLU A 358 13.35 6.39 10.22
N HIS A 359 12.73 5.40 10.86
CA HIS A 359 13.31 4.07 11.07
C HIS A 359 13.72 3.38 9.76
N PHE A 360 12.92 3.54 8.69
CA PHE A 360 13.20 2.97 7.37
C PHE A 360 14.44 3.62 6.74
N PHE A 361 14.58 4.94 6.84
CA PHE A 361 15.74 5.64 6.29
C PHE A 361 17.04 5.31 7.04
N TYR A 362 16.99 5.16 8.37
CA TYR A 362 18.17 4.70 9.12
C TYR A 362 18.58 3.27 8.76
N ASN A 363 17.62 2.38 8.50
CA ASN A 363 17.95 1.06 7.96
C ASN A 363 18.61 1.18 6.57
N ASN A 364 18.10 2.06 5.70
CA ASN A 364 18.71 2.28 4.38
C ASN A 364 20.12 2.87 4.47
N LEU A 365 20.37 3.79 5.41
CA LEU A 365 21.72 4.30 5.68
C LEU A 365 22.64 3.18 6.18
N GLY A 366 22.15 2.37 7.11
CA GLY A 366 22.84 1.15 7.54
C GLY A 366 23.20 0.28 6.35
N ASN A 367 22.21 0.07 5.46
CA ASN A 367 22.29 -0.58 4.16
C ASN A 367 23.06 0.22 3.09
N ILE A 368 23.75 1.30 3.40
CA ILE A 368 24.68 1.93 2.45
C ILE A 368 26.09 1.88 3.05
N TYR A 369 26.20 2.15 4.35
CA TYR A 369 27.47 2.15 5.08
C TYR A 369 28.21 0.82 5.03
N TYR A 370 27.54 -0.28 5.33
CA TYR A 370 28.17 -1.61 5.21
C TYR A 370 28.50 -2.04 3.77
N LEU A 371 27.77 -1.61 2.73
CA LEU A 371 28.16 -1.87 1.33
C LEU A 371 29.45 -1.11 1.00
N LYS A 372 29.57 0.09 1.57
CA LYS A 372 30.81 0.88 1.61
C LYS A 372 31.88 0.29 2.57
N LYS A 373 31.54 -0.76 3.32
CA LYS A 373 32.37 -1.44 4.35
C LYS A 373 32.70 -0.58 5.58
N ASP A 374 31.92 0.46 5.81
CA ASP A 374 31.92 1.24 7.05
C ASP A 374 30.96 0.57 8.04
N TYR A 375 31.45 -0.49 8.69
CA TYR A 375 30.63 -1.34 9.53
C TYR A 375 30.23 -0.66 10.83
N GLU A 376 31.07 0.22 11.36
CA GLU A 376 30.78 1.02 12.55
C GLU A 376 29.60 1.97 12.32
N ALA A 377 29.58 2.71 11.20
CA ALA A 377 28.45 3.56 10.84
C ALA A 377 27.18 2.75 10.53
N ALA A 378 27.34 1.54 9.96
CA ALA A 378 26.22 0.63 9.75
C ALA A 378 25.58 0.17 11.07
N VAL A 379 26.39 -0.25 12.05
CA VAL A 379 25.93 -0.60 13.40
C VAL A 379 25.15 0.55 14.02
N ALA A 380 25.69 1.77 13.99
CA ALA A 380 25.02 2.95 14.55
C ALA A 380 23.66 3.21 13.87
N SER A 381 23.60 3.09 12.54
CA SER A 381 22.39 3.33 11.76
C SER A 381 21.32 2.26 12.02
N TYR A 382 21.67 0.97 12.04
CA TYR A 382 20.70 -0.09 12.37
C TYR A 382 20.22 0.01 13.81
N THR A 383 21.12 0.30 14.75
CA THR A 383 20.74 0.52 16.15
C THR A 383 19.71 1.64 16.24
N LYS A 384 19.92 2.74 15.51
CA LYS A 384 18.97 3.85 15.47
C LYS A 384 17.62 3.45 14.87
N ALA A 385 17.61 2.66 13.80
CA ALA A 385 16.38 2.13 13.21
C ALA A 385 15.59 1.26 14.21
N ILE A 386 16.28 0.43 15.01
CA ILE A 386 15.69 -0.42 16.05
C ILE A 386 15.13 0.44 17.20
N GLU A 387 15.84 1.47 17.63
CA GLU A 387 15.36 2.41 18.67
C GLU A 387 14.05 3.10 18.26
N LEU A 388 13.92 3.44 16.97
CA LEU A 388 12.75 4.11 16.43
C LEU A 388 11.58 3.16 16.18
N ASN A 389 11.85 1.89 15.86
CA ASN A 389 10.84 0.86 15.66
C ASN A 389 11.41 -0.54 15.95
N ASP A 390 11.24 -1.01 17.19
CA ASP A 390 11.76 -2.29 17.67
C ASP A 390 11.00 -3.52 17.14
N LYS A 391 9.77 -3.30 16.65
CA LYS A 391 8.91 -4.33 16.05
C LYS A 391 9.30 -4.65 14.60
N TRP A 392 9.98 -3.74 13.91
CA TRP A 392 10.47 -3.99 12.56
C TRP A 392 11.82 -4.72 12.64
N LEU A 393 11.79 -6.02 12.33
CA LEU A 393 12.92 -6.92 12.61
C LEU A 393 14.03 -6.89 11.55
N MET A 394 13.79 -6.24 10.41
CA MET A 394 14.77 -6.12 9.32
C MET A 394 16.10 -5.46 9.79
N PRO A 395 16.09 -4.32 10.50
CA PRO A 395 17.29 -3.77 11.12
C PRO A 395 18.02 -4.72 12.07
N LYS A 396 17.31 -5.52 12.87
CA LYS A 396 17.93 -6.51 13.77
C LYS A 396 18.67 -7.58 12.98
N TYR A 397 18.03 -8.09 11.94
CA TYR A 397 18.65 -9.05 11.02
C TYR A 397 19.93 -8.48 10.41
N ASN A 398 19.86 -7.26 9.85
CA ASN A 398 21.02 -6.59 9.25
C ASN A 398 22.12 -6.28 10.26
N LEU A 399 21.77 -5.95 11.51
CA LEU A 399 22.71 -5.71 12.59
C LEU A 399 23.39 -6.98 13.09
N ALA A 400 22.64 -8.08 13.25
CA ALA A 400 23.15 -9.38 13.66
C ALA A 400 24.20 -9.86 12.69
N LEU A 401 23.84 -9.78 11.41
CA LEU A 401 24.79 -9.98 10.37
C LEU A 401 25.94 -8.98 10.56
N THR A 402 25.71 -7.66 10.68
CA THR A 402 26.76 -6.60 10.82
C THR A 402 27.83 -6.92 11.86
N TYR A 403 27.43 -7.54 12.96
CA TYR A 403 28.36 -8.02 13.98
C TYR A 403 29.24 -9.20 13.53
N GLU A 404 28.79 -10.05 12.61
CA GLU A 404 29.60 -11.14 12.04
C GLU A 404 30.79 -10.66 11.22
N LYS A 405 30.67 -9.65 10.32
CA LYS A 405 31.85 -9.15 9.55
C LYS A 405 32.86 -8.47 10.46
N ILE A 406 32.41 -7.80 11.52
CA ILE A 406 33.33 -7.18 12.50
C ILE A 406 33.73 -8.13 13.64
N GLU A 407 33.44 -9.43 13.49
CA GLU A 407 33.81 -10.50 14.42
C GLU A 407 33.30 -10.35 15.87
N ARG A 408 32.25 -9.56 16.08
CA ARG A 408 31.52 -9.40 17.35
C ARG A 408 30.50 -10.52 17.55
N LYS A 409 30.99 -11.75 17.58
CA LYS A 409 30.18 -12.98 17.57
C LYS A 409 29.21 -13.08 18.75
N ASP A 410 29.60 -12.58 19.91
CA ASP A 410 28.77 -12.50 21.11
C ASP A 410 27.47 -11.73 20.87
N LEU A 411 27.59 -10.55 20.24
CA LEU A 411 26.43 -9.72 19.91
C LEU A 411 25.60 -10.29 18.75
N ALA A 412 26.25 -10.87 17.73
CA ALA A 412 25.55 -11.54 16.64
C ALA A 412 24.68 -12.71 17.15
N ILE A 413 25.25 -13.57 18.00
CA ILE A 413 24.55 -14.71 18.61
C ILE A 413 23.33 -14.24 19.41
N GLN A 414 23.47 -13.16 20.20
CA GLN A 414 22.35 -12.62 20.97
C GLN A 414 21.17 -12.24 20.06
N ILE A 415 21.43 -11.50 18.98
CA ILE A 415 20.35 -11.09 18.07
C ILE A 415 19.77 -12.30 17.32
N TRP A 416 20.61 -13.25 16.90
CA TRP A 416 20.09 -14.46 16.26
C TRP A 416 19.23 -15.31 17.19
N GLN A 417 19.54 -15.34 18.49
CA GLN A 417 18.68 -15.99 19.48
C GLN A 417 17.33 -15.28 19.62
N GLU A 418 17.30 -13.95 19.56
CA GLU A 418 16.03 -13.20 19.50
C GLU A 418 15.21 -13.55 18.26
N LEU A 419 15.86 -13.67 17.09
CA LEU A 419 15.21 -14.00 15.82
C LEU A 419 14.84 -15.48 15.66
N LEU A 420 15.33 -16.36 16.55
CA LEU A 420 15.10 -17.80 16.48
C LEU A 420 13.61 -18.16 16.56
N ASN A 421 12.82 -17.43 17.34
CA ASN A 421 11.40 -17.73 17.54
C ASN A 421 10.47 -16.88 16.67
N VAL A 422 11.01 -16.15 15.68
CA VAL A 422 10.25 -15.28 14.79
C VAL A 422 9.99 -16.01 13.46
N SER A 423 8.70 -16.12 13.09
CA SER A 423 8.30 -16.63 11.77
C SER A 423 8.95 -15.81 10.65
N GLY A 424 9.42 -16.47 9.60
CA GLY A 424 10.18 -15.85 8.50
C GLY A 424 11.69 -15.69 8.73
N TYR A 425 12.17 -15.62 9.99
CA TYR A 425 13.61 -15.44 10.30
C TYR A 425 14.28 -16.66 10.95
N ASN A 426 13.49 -17.58 11.52
CA ASN A 426 13.98 -18.78 12.20
C ASN A 426 15.02 -19.58 11.40
N LYS A 427 14.78 -19.82 10.09
CA LYS A 427 15.68 -20.63 9.25
C LYS A 427 17.08 -20.01 9.14
N GLU A 428 17.15 -18.71 8.89
CA GLU A 428 18.42 -18.00 8.83
C GLU A 428 19.06 -17.91 10.22
N ALA A 429 18.28 -17.65 11.27
CA ALA A 429 18.78 -17.63 12.64
C ALA A 429 19.44 -18.97 13.04
N ILE A 430 18.82 -20.12 12.74
CA ILE A 430 19.41 -21.45 13.00
C ILE A 430 20.73 -21.62 12.24
N LYS A 431 20.75 -21.27 10.96
CA LYS A 431 21.93 -21.38 10.10
C LYS A 431 23.09 -20.55 10.65
N HIS A 432 22.86 -19.28 10.99
CA HIS A 432 23.87 -18.39 11.52
C HIS A 432 24.33 -18.80 12.93
N LEU A 433 23.41 -19.22 13.82
CA LEU A 433 23.76 -19.75 15.15
C LEU A 433 24.61 -21.01 15.07
N ALA A 434 24.29 -21.94 14.17
CA ALA A 434 25.09 -23.16 13.96
C ALA A 434 26.51 -22.86 13.45
N MET A 435 26.69 -21.77 12.69
CA MET A 435 28.00 -21.30 12.23
C MET A 435 28.80 -20.60 13.34
N LEU A 436 28.14 -19.80 14.18
CA LEU A 436 28.79 -18.92 15.15
C LEU A 436 29.00 -19.56 16.53
N ASP A 437 28.08 -20.39 17.00
CA ASP A 437 28.11 -21.02 18.31
C ASP A 437 28.25 -22.54 18.20
N LYS A 438 29.45 -23.05 18.47
CA LYS A 438 29.74 -24.49 18.47
C LYS A 438 28.94 -25.29 19.51
N LYS A 439 28.38 -24.61 20.54
CA LYS A 439 27.52 -25.23 21.55
C LYS A 439 26.05 -25.17 21.14
N PHE A 440 25.70 -24.38 20.14
CA PHE A 440 24.36 -24.35 19.58
C PHE A 440 24.08 -25.70 18.97
N LYS A 441 23.36 -26.52 19.73
CA LYS A 441 22.66 -27.66 19.19
C LYS A 441 21.37 -27.07 18.66
N SER A 442 21.18 -27.12 17.35
CA SER A 442 19.82 -27.10 16.84
C SER A 442 19.14 -28.34 17.41
N GLU A 443 18.51 -28.19 18.56
CA GLU A 443 17.16 -28.70 18.61
C GLU A 443 16.45 -27.92 17.50
N GLU A 444 16.50 -28.45 16.26
CA GLU A 444 15.23 -28.62 15.60
C GLU A 444 14.36 -29.15 16.74
N THR A 445 13.49 -28.31 17.28
CA THR A 445 12.31 -28.84 17.92
C THR A 445 11.77 -29.71 16.80
N LYS A 446 12.08 -31.01 16.87
CA LYS A 446 11.62 -32.05 15.95
C LYS A 446 10.14 -32.10 16.25
N VAL A 447 9.46 -31.08 15.76
CA VAL A 447 8.05 -30.98 15.70
C VAL A 447 7.71 -32.13 14.79
N LYS A 448 7.21 -33.18 15.42
CA LYS A 448 6.64 -34.28 14.67
C LYS A 448 5.45 -33.67 13.95
N PRO A 449 5.43 -33.67 12.61
CA PRO A 449 4.25 -33.24 11.89
C PRO A 449 3.06 -34.09 12.37
N GLU A 450 1.87 -33.54 12.29
CA GLU A 450 0.68 -34.38 12.43
C GLU A 450 0.70 -35.34 11.24
N THR A 451 0.87 -36.62 11.52
CA THR A 451 0.88 -37.67 10.48
C THR A 451 -0.23 -38.66 10.69
N THR A 452 -0.98 -38.53 11.79
CA THR A 452 -2.07 -39.43 12.17
C THR A 452 -3.23 -38.64 12.76
N LEU A 453 -4.47 -38.99 12.40
CA LEU A 453 -5.69 -38.49 13.02
C LEU A 453 -6.72 -39.60 13.06
N ALA A 454 -7.42 -39.78 14.19
CA ALA A 454 -8.36 -40.89 14.38
C ALA A 454 -7.77 -42.27 14.05
N GLY A 455 -6.49 -42.47 14.37
CA GLY A 455 -5.76 -43.71 14.08
C GLY A 455 -5.40 -43.92 12.61
N ILE A 456 -5.77 -43.02 11.69
CA ILE A 456 -5.44 -43.07 10.27
C ILE A 456 -4.14 -42.30 10.04
N SER A 457 -3.14 -42.95 9.46
CA SER A 457 -1.85 -42.31 9.14
C SER A 457 -1.72 -41.97 7.67
N LEU A 458 -0.95 -40.92 7.35
CA LEU A 458 -0.61 -40.51 5.97
C LEU A 458 0.23 -41.54 5.18
N ASP A 459 0.51 -42.71 5.71
CA ASP A 459 1.15 -43.82 4.97
C ASP A 459 0.29 -45.09 4.98
N MET A 460 -0.90 -45.01 5.58
CA MET A 460 -1.87 -46.10 5.61
C MET A 460 -2.33 -46.43 4.20
N SER A 461 -2.42 -47.72 3.88
CA SER A 461 -2.97 -48.15 2.59
C SER A 461 -4.48 -47.90 2.56
N GLU A 462 -5.01 -47.64 1.37
CA GLU A 462 -6.46 -47.51 1.18
C GLU A 462 -7.23 -48.73 1.71
N ASP A 463 -6.74 -49.95 1.47
CA ASP A 463 -7.38 -51.17 1.99
C ASP A 463 -7.49 -51.17 3.52
N SER A 464 -6.47 -50.62 4.20
CA SER A 464 -6.49 -50.50 5.65
C SER A 464 -7.50 -49.44 6.13
N VAL A 465 -7.62 -48.33 5.39
CA VAL A 465 -8.65 -47.31 5.65
C VAL A 465 -10.05 -47.90 5.48
N ARG A 466 -10.31 -48.62 4.38
CA ARG A 466 -11.60 -49.28 4.12
C ARG A 466 -11.92 -50.35 5.16
N LYS A 467 -10.92 -51.09 5.62
CA LYS A 467 -11.08 -52.06 6.72
C LYS A 467 -11.43 -51.38 8.05
N MET A 468 -10.94 -50.17 8.28
CA MET A 468 -11.14 -49.42 9.52
C MET A 468 -12.46 -48.65 9.54
N LEU A 469 -12.78 -47.96 8.45
CA LEU A 469 -13.92 -47.05 8.36
C LEU A 469 -15.13 -47.65 7.62
N GLY A 470 -14.94 -48.76 6.92
CA GLY A 470 -15.91 -49.29 5.96
C GLY A 470 -15.76 -48.68 4.56
N GLU A 471 -16.73 -48.96 3.71
CA GLU A 471 -16.82 -48.35 2.39
C GLU A 471 -17.24 -46.88 2.49
N PRO A 472 -16.62 -45.97 1.73
CA PRO A 472 -16.99 -44.55 1.73
C PRO A 472 -18.39 -44.36 1.15
N GLY A 473 -19.12 -43.37 1.65
CA GLY A 473 -20.45 -43.02 1.15
C GLY A 473 -20.40 -42.40 -0.24
N ASN A 474 -19.29 -41.73 -0.57
CA ASN A 474 -19.03 -41.18 -1.89
C ASN A 474 -17.52 -41.20 -2.20
N GLN A 475 -17.18 -41.23 -3.48
CA GLN A 475 -15.79 -41.18 -3.95
C GLN A 475 -15.68 -40.26 -5.17
N THR A 476 -14.79 -39.28 -5.07
CA THR A 476 -14.50 -38.33 -6.14
C THR A 476 -13.10 -38.58 -6.70
N ILE A 477 -12.97 -38.64 -8.02
CA ILE A 477 -11.67 -38.76 -8.72
C ILE A 477 -11.19 -37.35 -9.10
N LEU A 478 -9.99 -37.00 -8.67
CA LEU A 478 -9.27 -35.78 -9.02
C LEU A 478 -8.09 -36.15 -9.93
N GLU A 479 -7.49 -35.18 -10.64
CA GLU A 479 -6.49 -35.45 -11.69
C GLU A 479 -5.33 -36.38 -11.25
N ASN A 480 -4.90 -36.31 -9.98
CA ASN A 480 -3.78 -37.07 -9.45
C ASN A 480 -4.04 -37.68 -8.05
N MET A 481 -5.31 -37.81 -7.65
CA MET A 481 -5.71 -38.34 -6.34
C MET A 481 -7.20 -38.70 -6.30
N ARG A 482 -7.63 -39.41 -5.27
CA ARG A 482 -9.04 -39.74 -5.00
C ARG A 482 -9.43 -39.18 -3.64
N ALA A 483 -10.63 -38.62 -3.53
CA ALA A 483 -11.23 -38.21 -2.27
C ALA A 483 -12.30 -39.23 -1.87
N LEU A 484 -12.12 -39.88 -0.72
CA LEU A 484 -13.07 -40.83 -0.14
C LEU A 484 -13.84 -40.12 0.97
N GLU A 485 -15.15 -39.96 0.79
CA GLU A 485 -16.01 -39.21 1.71
C GLU A 485 -16.71 -40.16 2.69
N TYR A 486 -16.47 -39.93 3.98
CA TYR A 486 -17.07 -40.64 5.10
C TYR A 486 -17.97 -39.67 5.87
N SER A 487 -19.15 -39.38 5.30
CA SER A 487 -20.07 -38.35 5.83
C SER A 487 -20.54 -38.66 7.26
N ASP A 488 -20.72 -39.93 7.62
CA ASP A 488 -21.08 -40.35 8.98
C ASP A 488 -19.95 -40.09 10.00
N LYS A 489 -18.72 -39.90 9.51
CA LYS A 489 -17.53 -39.56 10.29
C LYS A 489 -17.11 -38.09 10.13
N ASN A 490 -17.83 -37.28 9.36
CA ASN A 490 -17.47 -35.89 9.05
C ASN A 490 -16.01 -35.74 8.55
N MET A 491 -15.57 -36.66 7.70
CA MET A 491 -14.18 -36.76 7.27
C MET A 491 -14.06 -37.12 5.79
N VAL A 492 -13.03 -36.57 5.15
CA VAL A 492 -12.63 -36.90 3.77
C VAL A 492 -11.19 -37.38 3.79
N ILE A 493 -10.94 -38.56 3.22
CA ILE A 493 -9.61 -39.15 3.11
C ILE A 493 -9.13 -39.02 1.67
N PHE A 494 -7.99 -38.37 1.48
CA PHE A 494 -7.37 -38.25 0.18
C PHE A 494 -6.39 -39.41 -0.03
N ILE A 495 -6.50 -40.08 -1.17
CA ILE A 495 -5.66 -41.21 -1.57
C ILE A 495 -4.84 -40.84 -2.81
N ARG A 496 -3.52 -41.02 -2.74
CA ARG A 496 -2.59 -40.95 -3.86
C ARG A 496 -1.72 -42.22 -3.86
N ASP A 497 -1.55 -42.85 -5.01
CA ASP A 497 -0.77 -44.09 -5.16
C ASP A 497 -1.16 -45.20 -4.14
N ASN A 498 -2.47 -45.38 -3.93
CA ASN A 498 -3.07 -46.32 -2.97
C ASN A 498 -2.70 -46.11 -1.49
N LYS A 499 -2.20 -44.93 -1.15
CA LYS A 499 -1.92 -44.52 0.24
C LYS A 499 -2.65 -43.23 0.57
N VAL A 500 -2.94 -43.05 1.85
CA VAL A 500 -3.44 -41.77 2.36
C VAL A 500 -2.43 -40.67 2.05
N SER A 501 -2.86 -39.56 1.48
CA SER A 501 -2.02 -38.39 1.21
C SER A 501 -2.49 -37.14 1.97
N GLY A 502 -3.73 -37.17 2.45
CA GLY A 502 -4.28 -36.15 3.33
C GLY A 502 -5.54 -36.61 4.05
N ILE A 503 -5.84 -35.98 5.18
CA ILE A 503 -7.05 -36.19 5.98
C ILE A 503 -7.67 -34.83 6.21
N LEU A 504 -8.92 -34.63 5.77
CA LEU A 504 -9.69 -33.41 6.01
C LEU A 504 -10.85 -33.73 6.94
N VAL A 505 -11.02 -32.94 7.99
CA VAL A 505 -12.16 -33.06 8.92
C VAL A 505 -13.05 -31.83 8.88
N GLN A 506 -14.34 -32.07 9.03
CA GLN A 506 -15.41 -31.09 8.91
C GLN A 506 -16.17 -30.91 10.23
N PRO A 507 -17.06 -29.89 10.35
CA PRO A 507 -17.89 -29.72 11.54
C PRO A 507 -18.64 -30.99 11.94
N GLY A 508 -18.59 -31.34 13.22
CA GLY A 508 -19.17 -32.59 13.76
C GLY A 508 -18.17 -33.72 13.97
N PHE A 509 -16.91 -33.57 13.52
CA PHE A 509 -15.81 -34.43 13.92
C PHE A 509 -15.43 -34.18 15.38
N SER A 510 -15.21 -35.26 16.16
CA SER A 510 -15.07 -35.18 17.63
C SER A 510 -13.64 -35.41 18.15
N GLU A 511 -12.75 -36.00 17.35
CA GLU A 511 -11.37 -36.21 17.77
C GLU A 511 -10.52 -34.94 17.62
N LYS A 512 -9.36 -34.96 18.26
CA LYS A 512 -8.43 -33.84 18.36
C LYS A 512 -7.08 -34.21 17.77
N THR A 513 -6.29 -33.21 17.40
CA THR A 513 -4.89 -33.36 17.02
C THR A 513 -4.03 -33.84 18.20
N SER A 514 -2.77 -34.20 17.96
CA SER A 514 -1.85 -34.63 19.02
C SER A 514 -1.62 -33.55 20.10
N LYS A 515 -1.88 -32.28 19.78
CA LYS A 515 -1.81 -31.14 20.71
C LYS A 515 -3.16 -30.68 21.25
N GLY A 516 -4.22 -31.46 21.06
CA GLY A 516 -5.52 -31.22 21.69
C GLY A 516 -6.42 -30.20 21.00
N ILE A 517 -6.09 -29.78 19.77
CA ILE A 517 -6.94 -28.91 18.95
C ILE A 517 -8.00 -29.73 18.23
N GLY A 518 -9.25 -29.30 18.29
CA GLY A 518 -10.36 -29.92 17.60
C GLY A 518 -11.30 -28.89 16.99
N ILE A 519 -12.38 -29.36 16.39
CA ILE A 519 -13.44 -28.48 15.91
C ILE A 519 -14.02 -27.68 17.09
N GLY A 520 -14.13 -26.36 16.90
CA GLY A 520 -14.63 -25.41 17.90
C GLY A 520 -13.57 -24.82 18.83
N SER A 521 -12.31 -25.30 18.77
CA SER A 521 -11.19 -24.66 19.48
C SER A 521 -11.04 -23.19 19.06
N SER A 522 -10.70 -22.33 20.01
CA SER A 522 -10.51 -20.89 19.77
C SER A 522 -9.13 -20.59 19.18
N VAL A 523 -9.00 -19.44 18.51
CA VAL A 523 -7.72 -18.93 18.01
C VAL A 523 -6.62 -18.88 19.09
N PRO A 524 -6.87 -18.38 20.33
CA PRO A 524 -5.86 -18.42 21.39
C PRO A 524 -5.39 -19.84 21.73
N GLU A 525 -6.31 -20.80 21.88
CA GLU A 525 -5.93 -22.20 22.15
C GLU A 525 -5.09 -22.78 21.01
N LEU A 526 -5.44 -22.44 19.76
CA LEU A 526 -4.67 -22.83 18.58
C LEU A 526 -3.25 -22.25 18.58
N CYS A 527 -3.13 -20.96 18.87
CA CYS A 527 -1.85 -20.26 18.98
C CYS A 527 -0.99 -20.80 20.14
N ASP A 528 -1.60 -21.13 21.29
CA ASP A 528 -0.90 -21.73 22.42
C ASP A 528 -0.34 -23.12 22.06
N ALA A 529 -1.10 -23.90 21.29
CA ALA A 529 -0.70 -25.24 20.87
C ALA A 529 0.36 -25.25 19.77
N TYR A 530 0.20 -24.44 18.72
CA TYR A 530 1.00 -24.53 17.49
C TYR A 530 1.86 -23.29 17.21
N GLY A 531 1.63 -22.18 17.91
CA GLY A 531 2.20 -20.87 17.60
C GLY A 531 1.37 -20.12 16.55
N LEU A 532 1.91 -18.99 16.09
CA LEU A 532 1.35 -18.28 14.93
C LEU A 532 1.56 -19.10 13.64
N PRO A 533 0.63 -19.00 12.68
CA PRO A 533 0.75 -19.71 11.41
C PRO A 533 1.91 -19.17 10.57
N ASP A 534 2.40 -20.02 9.65
CA ASP A 534 3.40 -19.66 8.65
C ASP A 534 2.81 -18.71 7.58
N ASP A 535 1.52 -18.88 7.26
CA ASP A 535 0.77 -18.02 6.33
C ASP A 535 -0.73 -17.97 6.68
N ILE A 536 -1.41 -16.88 6.31
CA ILE A 536 -2.85 -16.67 6.51
C ILE A 536 -3.48 -16.22 5.20
N VAL A 537 -4.38 -17.04 4.66
CA VAL A 537 -5.17 -16.70 3.47
C VAL A 537 -6.59 -16.33 3.89
N GLN A 538 -6.98 -15.08 3.68
CA GLN A 538 -8.33 -14.59 3.94
C GLN A 538 -9.28 -14.96 2.78
N GLN A 539 -10.42 -15.57 3.09
CA GLN A 539 -11.48 -15.86 2.11
C GLN A 539 -12.86 -15.49 2.68
N LYS A 540 -13.40 -14.33 2.28
CA LYS A 540 -14.69 -13.79 2.75
C LYS A 540 -14.80 -13.86 4.29
N ASP A 541 -15.58 -14.83 4.80
CA ASP A 541 -15.94 -15.02 6.21
C ASP A 541 -15.12 -16.13 6.89
N MET A 542 -14.08 -16.62 6.22
CA MET A 542 -13.16 -17.63 6.72
C MET A 542 -11.70 -17.23 6.53
N GLU A 543 -10.86 -17.75 7.41
CA GLU A 543 -9.41 -17.67 7.34
C GLU A 543 -8.84 -19.08 7.16
N GLN A 544 -7.80 -19.21 6.34
CA GLN A 544 -7.02 -20.44 6.21
C GLN A 544 -5.63 -20.20 6.78
N TRP A 545 -5.28 -20.93 7.82
CA TRP A 545 -4.02 -20.80 8.53
C TRP A 545 -3.12 -21.98 8.19
N LEU A 546 -1.97 -21.68 7.57
CA LEU A 546 -1.01 -22.68 7.13
C LEU A 546 0.05 -22.91 8.21
N TYR A 547 0.28 -24.17 8.57
CA TYR A 547 1.29 -24.61 9.52
C TYR A 547 2.19 -25.65 8.85
N THR A 548 3.07 -25.17 7.98
CA THR A 548 4.00 -25.96 7.17
C THR A 548 4.88 -26.88 8.04
N LYS A 549 5.32 -26.40 9.21
CA LYS A 549 6.11 -27.22 10.16
C LYS A 549 5.35 -28.44 10.69
N TYR A 550 4.02 -28.35 10.76
CA TYR A 550 3.15 -29.40 11.30
C TYR A 550 2.43 -30.20 10.21
N GLY A 551 2.54 -29.80 8.94
CA GLY A 551 1.79 -30.41 7.83
C GLY A 551 0.29 -30.16 7.96
N MET A 552 -0.11 -28.98 8.45
CA MET A 552 -1.50 -28.67 8.74
C MET A 552 -1.99 -27.43 8.01
N LEU A 553 -3.26 -27.48 7.58
CA LEU A 553 -4.03 -26.33 7.14
C LEU A 553 -5.29 -26.24 8.01
N ILE A 554 -5.58 -25.08 8.59
CA ILE A 554 -6.70 -24.91 9.52
C ILE A 554 -7.66 -23.86 8.99
N HIS A 555 -8.94 -24.19 8.94
CA HIS A 555 -10.01 -23.29 8.55
C HIS A 555 -10.64 -22.68 9.80
N ILE A 556 -10.67 -21.35 9.86
CA ILE A 556 -11.17 -20.58 10.99
C ILE A 556 -12.32 -19.70 10.52
N SER A 557 -13.39 -19.63 11.30
CA SER A 557 -14.47 -18.66 11.11
C SER A 557 -14.94 -18.19 12.48
N GLU A 558 -15.26 -16.90 12.60
CA GLU A 558 -15.68 -16.26 13.86
C GLU A 558 -14.72 -16.57 15.05
N GLY A 559 -13.42 -16.66 14.77
CA GLY A 559 -12.39 -16.94 15.78
C GLY A 559 -12.35 -18.38 16.30
N LYS A 560 -13.02 -19.32 15.62
CA LYS A 560 -13.05 -20.75 15.98
C LYS A 560 -12.61 -21.65 14.83
N VAL A 561 -12.00 -22.77 15.17
CA VAL A 561 -11.61 -23.83 14.23
C VAL A 561 -12.88 -24.51 13.68
N MET A 562 -13.12 -24.36 12.38
CA MET A 562 -14.27 -24.95 11.67
C MET A 562 -13.92 -26.23 10.93
N GLY A 563 -12.65 -26.44 10.64
CA GLY A 563 -12.13 -27.63 9.97
C GLY A 563 -10.61 -27.59 9.96
N PHE A 564 -9.97 -28.73 9.77
CA PHE A 564 -8.53 -28.76 9.54
C PHE A 564 -8.15 -29.95 8.67
N GLN A 565 -7.03 -29.79 7.99
CA GLN A 565 -6.47 -30.78 7.10
C GLN A 565 -5.06 -31.12 7.58
N ILE A 566 -4.77 -32.41 7.59
CA ILE A 566 -3.41 -32.93 7.77
C ILE A 566 -2.94 -33.43 6.41
N VAL A 567 -1.81 -32.91 5.93
CA VAL A 567 -1.23 -33.24 4.63
C VAL A 567 0.23 -33.59 4.77
N ARG A 568 0.72 -34.39 3.81
CA ARG A 568 2.15 -34.66 3.73
C ARG A 568 2.89 -33.35 3.43
N ALA A 569 3.83 -32.96 4.28
CA ALA A 569 4.70 -31.83 4.02
C ALA A 569 5.46 -32.07 2.70
N SER A 570 5.03 -31.39 1.64
CA SER A 570 5.69 -31.36 0.34
C SER A 570 6.23 -29.95 0.14
N LYS A 571 7.34 -29.81 -0.58
CA LYS A 571 7.91 -28.49 -0.90
C LYS A 571 7.03 -27.65 -1.83
N ASP A 572 5.97 -28.25 -2.39
CA ASP A 572 5.10 -27.67 -3.41
C ASP A 572 3.62 -27.65 -2.97
N ALA A 573 3.35 -27.48 -1.66
CA ALA A 573 2.00 -27.31 -1.13
C ALA A 573 1.65 -25.83 -0.98
#